data_AF-A0A7C1HB72-F1
#
_entry.id   AF-A0A7C1HB72-F1
#
_cell.length_a   1.000
_cell.length_b   1.000
_cell.length_c   1.000
_cell.angle_alpha   90.00
_cell.angle_beta   90.00
_cell.angle_gamma   90.00
#
_symmetry.space_group_name_H-M   'P 1'
#
loop_
_entity.id
_entity.type
_entity.pdbx_description
1 polymer ?
#
loop_
_entity_poly.entity_id
_entity_poly.type
_entity_poly.pdbx_seq_one_letter_code
_entity_poly.pdbx_strand_id
1 'polypeptide(L)'
;MSVKTVLLYGCFMFAYASSPAQGRHFEIIGRSGTPSYYFDIVTTASEDSGLTHVGIYVKVAHDQLQFIRTEENAYSARYELDVTVLNGKNEQVDRRVIEKSVRVFAFEETHAADRMDLAEADFRINPGEYSLVMSLTDQDSRQMSRHRLDLKVLDYREHDLSMSDILLADTVTADSERRLKAMPNVTWEFTMDRKQLFLVLDLFSTQDWESIPLQMKLIGDNKTVRHITEQIQRKGFRSPVILRLPREGLQPGLYRIEILVGRDKHIDRRIKNLTVRWPDMPGYALDLDAAIEQLRHIAKPGDIRKMKRSEGDEKRRLFLEFWDSVDPTPGTATNELMETYYTRVHYANRHFGNRREGWNTDRGMVYIRLGAPDDVERHPFDMHTRPYEIWIYYHLSRRFVFVDDTGFGDYRLVTPVWDEWYRR
;
A
#
# COMPACT_ATOMS: atom_id res chain seq x y z
N MET A 1 -11.29 -38.50 -44.13
CA MET A 1 -10.23 -37.48 -44.22
C MET A 1 -10.71 -36.24 -43.49
N SER A 2 -10.19 -36.01 -42.29
CA SER A 2 -10.56 -34.88 -41.43
C SER A 2 -9.51 -33.80 -41.58
N VAL A 3 -9.92 -32.62 -42.06
CA VAL A 3 -9.06 -31.45 -42.21
C VAL A 3 -8.95 -30.77 -40.85
N LYS A 4 -7.75 -30.84 -40.25
CA LYS A 4 -7.41 -30.07 -39.05
C LYS A 4 -7.15 -28.62 -39.45
N THR A 5 -8.04 -27.72 -39.06
CA THR A 5 -7.82 -26.27 -39.11
C THR A 5 -6.78 -25.90 -38.05
N VAL A 6 -5.56 -25.58 -38.50
CA VAL A 6 -4.51 -25.00 -37.66
C VAL A 6 -4.81 -23.51 -37.51
N LEU A 7 -5.23 -23.08 -36.33
CA LEU A 7 -5.29 -21.66 -35.96
C LEU A 7 -3.87 -21.17 -35.66
N LEU A 8 -3.27 -20.48 -36.63
CA LEU A 8 -2.05 -19.71 -36.44
C LEU A 8 -2.38 -18.52 -35.51
N TYR A 9 -1.86 -18.55 -34.28
CA TYR A 9 -1.81 -17.36 -33.43
C TYR A 9 -0.75 -16.41 -33.98
N GLY A 10 -1.16 -15.50 -34.85
CA GLY A 10 -0.35 -14.36 -35.25
C GLY A 10 -0.13 -13.44 -34.05
N CYS A 11 1.13 -13.14 -33.73
CA CYS A 11 1.49 -12.07 -32.81
C CYS A 11 1.07 -10.72 -33.41
N PHE A 12 -0.14 -10.27 -33.12
CA PHE A 12 -0.52 -8.88 -33.31
C PHE A 12 0.12 -8.05 -32.19
N MET A 13 0.98 -7.11 -32.57
CA MET A 13 1.40 -6.03 -31.66
C MET A 13 0.17 -5.17 -31.37
N PHE A 14 -0.44 -5.36 -30.22
CA PHE A 14 -1.48 -4.48 -29.71
C PHE A 14 -0.83 -3.26 -29.05
N ALA A 15 -1.23 -2.06 -29.44
CA ALA A 15 -0.89 -0.85 -28.71
C ALA A 15 -1.72 -0.83 -27.42
N TYR A 16 -1.06 -0.82 -26.27
CA TYR A 16 -1.70 -0.72 -24.96
C TYR A 16 -1.80 0.76 -24.56
N ALA A 17 -3.02 1.27 -24.42
CA ALA A 17 -3.24 2.48 -23.65
C ALA A 17 -3.10 2.13 -22.16
N SER A 18 -2.17 2.76 -21.46
CA SER A 18 -2.01 2.62 -20.00
C SER A 18 -1.80 3.99 -19.38
N SER A 19 -2.47 4.25 -18.25
CA SER A 19 -2.22 5.45 -17.46
C SER A 19 -0.98 5.22 -16.58
N PRO A 20 0.06 6.08 -16.66
CA PRO A 20 1.29 5.92 -15.88
C PRO A 20 1.11 6.07 -14.36
N ALA A 21 -0.05 6.57 -13.90
CA ALA A 21 -0.37 6.66 -12.47
C ALA A 21 -0.72 5.30 -11.84
N GLN A 22 -1.10 4.31 -12.65
CA GLN A 22 -1.55 3.00 -12.20
C GLN A 22 -0.39 2.04 -11.95
N GLY A 23 0.13 2.06 -10.71
CA GLY A 23 1.07 1.04 -10.26
C GLY A 23 2.01 1.43 -9.13
N ARG A 24 1.97 2.69 -8.67
CA ARG A 24 2.81 3.13 -7.56
C ARG A 24 2.04 2.93 -6.25
N HIS A 25 2.55 2.04 -5.40
CA HIS A 25 2.20 2.03 -3.98
C HIS A 25 2.70 3.35 -3.40
N PHE A 26 1.79 4.23 -2.99
CA PHE A 26 2.14 5.44 -2.27
C PHE A 26 1.65 5.32 -0.83
N GLU A 27 2.33 4.47 -0.06
CA GLU A 27 2.43 4.79 1.36
C GLU A 27 3.41 5.97 1.44
N ILE A 28 2.87 7.16 1.70
CA ILE A 28 3.70 8.31 2.03
C ILE A 28 4.23 8.04 3.43
N ILE A 29 5.41 7.42 3.49
CA ILE A 29 6.17 7.39 4.74
C ILE A 29 6.64 8.83 4.95
N GLY A 30 5.94 9.56 5.82
CA GLY A 30 6.31 10.90 6.22
C GLY A 30 7.78 10.92 6.67
N ARG A 31 8.46 12.05 6.47
CA ARG A 31 9.68 12.29 7.25
C ARG A 31 9.26 12.28 8.73
N SER A 32 10.16 11.86 9.62
CA SER A 32 9.91 11.86 11.07
C SER A 32 9.27 13.20 11.49
N GLY A 33 8.07 13.15 12.07
CA GLY A 33 7.31 14.32 12.50
C GLY A 33 6.52 15.05 11.39
N THR A 34 6.00 14.35 10.38
CA THR A 34 4.99 14.90 9.46
C THR A 34 3.85 13.90 9.29
N PRO A 35 2.59 14.36 9.17
CA PRO A 35 1.44 13.46 9.07
C PRO A 35 1.53 12.62 7.78
N SER A 36 1.45 11.30 7.91
CA SER A 36 1.33 10.40 6.77
C SER A 36 -0.14 10.20 6.37
N TYR A 37 -0.37 9.85 5.11
CA TYR A 37 -1.71 9.57 4.60
C TYR A 37 -1.67 8.62 3.40
N TYR A 38 -2.79 7.95 3.18
CA TYR A 38 -3.04 7.09 2.02
C TYR A 38 -3.90 7.86 1.02
N PHE A 39 -3.67 7.70 -0.28
CA PHE A 39 -4.49 8.37 -1.28
C PHE A 39 -4.59 7.59 -2.59
N ASP A 40 -5.75 7.55 -3.24
CA ASP A 40 -5.90 7.03 -4.61
C ASP A 40 -6.43 8.11 -5.53
N ILE A 41 -6.00 8.07 -6.80
CA ILE A 41 -6.42 8.99 -7.85
C ILE A 41 -7.13 8.17 -8.91
N VAL A 42 -8.38 8.54 -9.22
CA VAL A 42 -9.21 7.84 -10.20
C VAL A 42 -9.74 8.84 -11.20
N THR A 43 -9.41 8.61 -12.47
CA THR A 43 -9.94 9.39 -13.58
C THR A 43 -11.13 8.67 -14.24
N THR A 44 -12.17 9.42 -14.59
CA THR A 44 -13.39 8.94 -15.27
C THR A 44 -13.96 10.04 -16.17
N ALA A 45 -14.74 9.71 -17.20
CA ALA A 45 -15.29 10.74 -18.08
C ALA A 45 -16.25 11.67 -17.31
N SER A 46 -16.15 12.99 -17.55
CA SER A 46 -17.12 13.94 -17.00
C SER A 46 -18.46 13.82 -17.74
N GLU A 47 -19.55 14.16 -17.03
CA GLU A 47 -20.85 14.41 -17.65
C GLU A 47 -20.79 15.61 -18.62
N ASP A 48 -19.93 16.58 -18.30
CA ASP A 48 -19.61 17.71 -19.17
C ASP A 48 -18.84 17.22 -20.41
N SER A 49 -19.29 17.61 -21.60
CA SER A 49 -18.66 17.18 -22.86
C SER A 49 -17.21 17.64 -22.94
N GLY A 50 -16.31 16.73 -23.31
CA GLY A 50 -14.87 16.97 -23.48
C GLY A 50 -14.02 16.98 -22.21
N LEU A 51 -14.61 17.07 -21.00
CA LEU A 51 -13.85 17.07 -19.75
C LEU A 51 -13.68 15.66 -19.16
N THR A 52 -12.63 15.51 -18.37
CA THR A 52 -12.37 14.34 -17.54
C THR A 52 -12.50 14.72 -16.07
N HIS A 53 -13.22 13.89 -15.33
CA HIS A 53 -13.33 13.97 -13.89
C HIS A 53 -12.12 13.30 -13.25
N VAL A 54 -11.44 14.01 -12.35
CA VAL A 54 -10.31 13.50 -11.56
C VAL A 54 -10.74 13.52 -10.10
N GLY A 55 -11.01 12.34 -9.55
CA GLY A 55 -11.34 12.16 -8.13
C GLY A 55 -10.11 11.74 -7.35
N ILE A 56 -9.86 12.42 -6.23
CA ILE A 56 -8.73 12.18 -5.35
C ILE A 56 -9.29 11.88 -3.97
N TYR A 57 -8.99 10.69 -3.48
CA TYR A 57 -9.49 10.17 -2.22
C TYR A 57 -8.32 10.07 -1.25
N VAL A 58 -8.41 10.65 -0.07
CA VAL A 58 -7.33 10.69 0.94
C VAL A 58 -7.84 10.15 2.27
N LYS A 59 -7.18 9.12 2.82
CA LYS A 59 -7.43 8.63 4.18
C LYS A 59 -6.29 9.03 5.10
N VAL A 60 -6.65 9.62 6.24
CA VAL A 60 -5.71 10.02 7.30
C VAL A 60 -6.07 9.24 8.56
N ALA A 61 -5.11 8.48 9.10
CA ALA A 61 -5.28 7.74 10.34
C ALA A 61 -5.25 8.68 11.56
N HIS A 62 -5.97 8.31 12.62
CA HIS A 62 -6.07 9.17 13.81
C HIS A 62 -4.71 9.37 14.49
N ASP A 63 -3.86 8.35 14.50
CA ASP A 63 -2.50 8.43 15.06
C ASP A 63 -1.55 9.38 14.29
N GLN A 64 -1.96 9.87 13.13
CA GLN A 64 -1.25 10.88 12.34
C GLN A 64 -1.73 12.31 12.63
N LEU A 65 -2.74 12.47 13.48
CA LEU A 65 -3.36 13.76 13.80
C LEU A 65 -3.13 14.14 15.26
N GLN A 66 -2.92 15.43 15.50
CA GLN A 66 -2.81 15.96 16.85
C GLN A 66 -4.22 16.21 17.41
N PHE A 67 -4.65 15.34 18.32
CA PHE A 67 -5.88 15.54 19.06
C PHE A 67 -5.70 16.50 20.25
N ILE A 68 -6.69 17.36 20.47
CA ILE A 68 -6.80 18.24 21.63
C ILE A 68 -8.07 17.86 22.41
N ARG A 69 -7.97 17.81 23.74
CA ARG A 69 -9.12 17.60 24.62
C ARG A 69 -10.06 18.82 24.59
N THR A 70 -11.35 18.58 24.44
CA THR A 70 -12.40 19.61 24.47
C THR A 70 -13.19 19.57 25.79
N GLU A 71 -13.99 20.60 26.05
CA GLU A 71 -14.74 20.78 27.30
C GLU A 71 -15.79 19.69 27.56
N GLU A 72 -16.27 19.01 26.51
CA GLU A 72 -17.34 18.00 26.58
C GLU A 72 -16.81 16.56 26.79
N ASN A 73 -15.66 16.39 27.47
CA ASN A 73 -14.97 15.09 27.60
C ASN A 73 -14.76 14.39 26.25
N ALA A 74 -14.51 15.16 25.20
CA ALA A 74 -14.18 14.65 23.88
C ALA A 74 -12.78 15.08 23.48
N TYR A 75 -12.31 14.54 22.37
CA TYR A 75 -11.07 14.94 21.72
C TYR A 75 -11.40 15.34 20.29
N SER A 76 -10.74 16.39 19.80
CA SER A 76 -10.88 16.83 18.41
C SER A 76 -9.53 17.04 17.77
N ALA A 77 -9.41 16.66 16.51
CA ALA A 77 -8.29 17.04 15.64
C ALA A 77 -8.84 17.73 14.40
N ARG A 78 -8.08 18.65 13.83
CA ARG A 78 -8.41 19.30 12.57
C ARG A 78 -7.25 19.24 11.59
N TYR A 79 -7.58 19.02 10.32
CA TYR A 79 -6.58 19.04 9.25
C TYR A 79 -7.14 19.73 8.01
N GLU A 80 -6.22 20.21 7.18
CA GLU A 80 -6.49 20.81 5.88
C GLU A 80 -5.80 20.00 4.79
N LEU A 81 -6.57 19.58 3.78
CA LEU A 81 -6.07 19.00 2.55
C LEU A 81 -6.14 20.04 1.42
N ASP A 82 -4.97 20.48 0.95
CA ASP A 82 -4.82 21.36 -0.20
C ASP A 82 -4.35 20.55 -1.41
N VAL A 83 -5.20 20.48 -2.43
CA VAL A 83 -4.91 19.80 -3.69
C VAL A 83 -4.88 20.83 -4.82
N THR A 84 -3.74 20.96 -5.48
CA THR A 84 -3.52 21.88 -6.59
C THR A 84 -3.16 21.11 -7.86
N VAL A 85 -3.85 21.38 -8.97
CA VAL A 85 -3.53 20.87 -10.30
C VAL A 85 -2.72 21.91 -11.06
N LEU A 86 -1.56 21.53 -11.59
CA LEU A 86 -0.66 22.36 -12.36
C LEU A 86 -0.55 21.84 -13.80
N ASN A 87 -0.48 22.73 -14.78
CA ASN A 87 -0.21 22.34 -16.18
C ASN A 87 1.29 22.08 -16.42
N GLY A 88 1.65 21.68 -17.64
CA GLY A 88 3.04 21.44 -18.05
C GLY A 88 3.98 22.66 -17.96
N LYS A 89 3.46 23.87 -17.75
CA LYS A 89 4.24 25.11 -17.48
C LYS A 89 4.34 25.43 -15.99
N ASN A 90 3.89 24.53 -15.10
CA ASN A 90 3.77 24.74 -13.65
C ASN A 90 2.78 25.85 -13.25
N GLU A 91 1.86 26.24 -14.13
CA GLU A 91 0.82 27.22 -13.82
C GLU A 91 -0.38 26.49 -13.19
N GLN A 92 -1.01 27.12 -12.20
CA GLN A 92 -2.19 26.57 -11.54
C GLN A 92 -3.38 26.53 -12.50
N VAL A 93 -3.93 25.33 -12.69
CA VAL A 93 -5.14 25.08 -13.46
C VAL A 93 -6.36 25.17 -12.55
N ASP A 94 -6.31 24.49 -11.40
CA ASP A 94 -7.39 24.48 -10.41
C ASP A 94 -6.84 24.10 -9.02
N ARG A 95 -7.58 24.42 -7.96
CA ARG A 95 -7.22 24.13 -6.57
C ARG A 95 -8.46 23.81 -5.72
N ARG A 96 -8.34 22.85 -4.81
CA ARG A 96 -9.32 22.53 -3.78
C ARG A 96 -8.65 22.56 -2.42
N VAL A 97 -9.29 23.22 -1.46
CA VAL A 97 -8.88 23.23 -0.06
C VAL A 97 -10.03 22.65 0.74
N ILE A 98 -9.76 21.58 1.48
CA ILE A 98 -10.75 20.81 2.23
C ILE A 98 -10.33 20.83 3.70
N GLU A 99 -11.15 21.45 4.53
CA GLU A 99 -10.97 21.43 5.99
C GLU A 99 -11.83 20.33 6.61
N LYS A 100 -11.23 19.55 7.50
CA LYS A 100 -11.88 18.41 8.15
C LYS A 100 -11.66 18.49 9.65
N SER A 101 -12.66 18.07 10.41
CA SER A 101 -12.61 17.95 11.87
C SER A 101 -13.02 16.54 12.25
N VAL A 102 -12.16 15.86 12.99
CA VAL A 102 -12.41 14.54 13.57
C VAL A 102 -12.70 14.72 15.05
N ARG A 103 -13.76 14.07 15.54
CA ARG A 103 -14.14 14.13 16.96
C ARG A 103 -14.35 12.72 17.50
N VAL A 104 -13.72 12.41 18.62
CA VAL A 104 -13.81 11.12 19.32
C VAL A 104 -14.07 11.33 20.81
N PHE A 105 -14.52 10.29 21.51
CA PHE A 105 -14.91 10.39 22.92
C PHE A 105 -14.01 9.57 23.86
N ALA A 106 -13.32 8.55 23.34
CA ALA A 106 -12.33 7.80 24.10
C ALA A 106 -10.90 8.20 23.70
N PHE A 107 -9.98 8.19 24.67
CA PHE A 107 -8.59 8.58 24.45
C PHE A 107 -7.87 7.60 23.51
N GLU A 108 -8.19 6.31 23.62
CA GLU A 108 -7.63 5.24 22.80
C GLU A 108 -7.93 5.45 21.31
N GLU A 109 -9.07 6.06 20.97
CA GLU A 109 -9.45 6.37 19.60
C GLU A 109 -8.56 7.46 18.97
N THR A 110 -7.87 8.26 19.77
CA THR A 110 -6.99 9.34 19.28
C THR A 110 -5.66 8.81 18.73
N HIS A 111 -5.29 7.57 19.09
CA HIS A 111 -4.05 6.91 18.65
C HIS A 111 -4.33 5.67 17.77
N ALA A 112 -5.56 5.54 17.27
CA ALA A 112 -6.00 4.35 16.54
C ALA A 112 -5.62 4.43 15.05
N ALA A 113 -4.67 3.60 14.63
CA ALA A 113 -4.20 3.54 13.24
C ALA A 113 -5.25 2.96 12.26
N ASP A 114 -6.16 2.11 12.75
CA ASP A 114 -7.23 1.50 11.96
C ASP A 114 -8.44 2.43 11.78
N ARG A 115 -8.50 3.52 12.54
CA ARG A 115 -9.52 4.56 12.42
C ARG A 115 -8.99 5.68 11.54
N MET A 116 -9.61 5.82 10.38
CA MET A 116 -9.21 6.78 9.37
C MET A 116 -10.39 7.65 8.96
N ASP A 117 -10.13 8.94 8.78
CA ASP A 117 -11.08 9.88 8.19
C ASP A 117 -10.80 10.04 6.69
N LEU A 118 -11.86 10.18 5.89
CA LEU A 118 -11.80 10.28 4.43
C LEU A 118 -12.08 11.72 3.99
N ALA A 119 -11.16 12.27 3.19
CA ALA A 119 -11.31 13.53 2.46
C ALA A 119 -11.30 13.25 0.95
N GLU A 120 -12.11 14.02 0.21
CA GLU A 120 -12.28 13.85 -1.23
C GLU A 120 -12.10 15.21 -1.93
N ALA A 121 -11.34 15.21 -3.03
CA ALA A 121 -11.16 16.38 -3.89
C ALA A 121 -11.46 16.01 -5.34
N ASP A 122 -12.30 16.81 -5.99
CA ASP A 122 -12.74 16.56 -7.36
C ASP A 122 -12.43 17.72 -8.30
N PHE A 123 -11.95 17.36 -9.48
CA PHE A 123 -11.60 18.28 -10.56
C PHE A 123 -12.26 17.86 -11.87
N ARG A 124 -12.59 18.84 -12.71
CA ARG A 124 -13.05 18.62 -14.08
C ARG A 124 -12.12 19.38 -15.01
N ILE A 125 -11.23 18.67 -15.68
CA ILE A 125 -10.16 19.26 -16.48
C ILE A 125 -10.06 18.61 -17.85
N ASN A 126 -9.48 19.34 -18.81
CA ASN A 126 -9.27 18.81 -20.15
C ASN A 126 -8.26 17.65 -20.13
N PRO A 127 -8.37 16.68 -21.06
CA PRO A 127 -7.33 15.69 -21.30
C PRO A 127 -5.96 16.33 -21.51
N GLY A 128 -4.91 15.70 -20.99
CA GLY A 128 -3.55 16.23 -21.04
C GLY A 128 -2.63 15.74 -19.92
N GLU A 129 -1.43 16.29 -19.88
CA GLU A 129 -0.42 16.00 -18.86
C GLU A 129 -0.36 17.14 -17.83
N TYR A 130 -0.41 16.78 -16.55
CA TYR A 130 -0.47 17.70 -15.42
C TYR A 130 0.48 17.25 -14.31
N SER A 131 0.71 18.13 -13.33
CA SER A 131 1.22 17.73 -12.02
C SER A 131 0.17 17.99 -10.95
N LEU A 132 -0.03 17.02 -10.07
CA LEU A 132 -0.83 17.18 -8.86
C LEU A 132 0.09 17.52 -7.69
N VAL A 133 -0.25 18.55 -6.92
CA VAL A 133 0.42 18.89 -5.66
C VAL A 133 -0.59 18.75 -4.53
N MET A 134 -0.33 17.82 -3.62
CA MET A 134 -1.15 17.57 -2.43
C MET A 134 -0.38 18.00 -1.20
N SER A 135 -1.02 18.75 -0.31
CA SER A 135 -0.46 19.12 0.98
C SER A 135 -1.47 18.81 2.07
N LEU A 136 -1.08 18.03 3.07
CA LEU A 136 -1.88 17.74 4.25
C LEU A 136 -1.27 18.48 5.43
N THR A 137 -2.04 19.35 6.07
CA THR A 137 -1.60 20.14 7.22
C THR A 137 -2.44 19.78 8.43
N ASP A 138 -1.80 19.30 9.49
CA ASP A 138 -2.43 19.21 10.80
C ASP A 138 -2.54 20.63 11.38
N GLN A 139 -3.77 21.08 11.67
CA GLN A 139 -4.02 22.48 12.00
C GLN A 139 -3.55 22.87 13.40
N ASP A 140 -3.37 21.89 14.28
CA ASP A 140 -3.02 22.12 15.68
C ASP A 140 -1.49 22.08 15.88
N SER A 141 -0.80 21.05 15.38
CA SER A 141 0.66 20.94 15.37
C SER A 141 1.36 21.79 14.30
N ARG A 142 0.62 22.21 13.25
CA ARG A 142 1.13 22.91 12.06
C ARG A 142 2.13 22.09 11.23
N GLN A 143 2.27 20.79 11.50
CA GLN A 143 3.08 19.91 10.67
C GLN A 143 2.39 19.68 9.33
N MET A 144 3.18 19.66 8.26
CA MET A 144 2.69 19.52 6.90
C MET A 144 3.48 18.47 6.14
N SER A 145 2.78 17.58 5.45
CA SER A 145 3.33 16.73 4.40
C SER A 145 2.93 17.28 3.03
N ARG A 146 3.82 17.17 2.04
CA ARG A 146 3.61 17.69 0.69
C ARG A 146 4.15 16.75 -0.36
N HIS A 147 3.31 16.45 -1.35
CA HIS A 147 3.58 15.47 -2.40
C HIS A 147 3.28 16.07 -3.76
N ARG A 148 4.20 15.82 -4.71
CA ARG A 148 4.02 16.19 -6.11
C ARG A 148 4.04 14.93 -6.97
N LEU A 149 3.06 14.79 -7.83
CA LEU A 149 2.83 13.62 -8.67
C LEU A 149 2.60 14.06 -10.10
N ASP A 150 3.06 13.28 -11.07
CA ASP A 150 2.66 13.44 -12.47
C ASP A 150 1.28 12.82 -12.66
N LEU A 151 0.40 13.53 -13.38
CA LEU A 151 -0.97 13.14 -13.63
C LEU A 151 -1.26 13.21 -15.13
N LYS A 152 -1.49 12.04 -15.74
CA LYS A 152 -1.99 11.94 -17.11
C LYS A 152 -3.51 11.81 -17.09
N VAL A 153 -4.19 12.75 -17.74
CA VAL A 153 -5.64 12.80 -17.88
C VAL A 153 -6.01 12.35 -19.28
N LEU A 154 -6.73 11.23 -19.38
CA LEU A 154 -7.10 10.62 -20.66
C LEU A 154 -8.33 11.30 -21.27
N ASP A 155 -8.44 11.24 -22.60
CA ASP A 155 -9.68 11.51 -23.32
C ASP A 155 -10.41 10.19 -23.57
N TYR A 156 -11.49 9.94 -22.82
CA TYR A 156 -12.27 8.70 -22.95
C TYR A 156 -13.12 8.62 -24.23
N ARG A 157 -13.11 9.69 -25.05
CA ARG A 157 -13.78 9.75 -26.35
C ARG A 157 -12.81 9.56 -27.53
N GLU A 158 -11.51 9.46 -27.27
CA GLU A 158 -10.48 9.26 -28.31
C GLU A 158 -10.66 7.92 -29.06
N HIS A 159 -11.23 6.92 -28.38
CA HIS A 159 -11.45 5.58 -28.92
C HIS A 159 -12.91 5.16 -28.76
N ASP A 160 -13.36 4.25 -29.64
CA ASP A 160 -14.74 3.75 -29.63
C ASP A 160 -15.12 3.03 -28.34
N LEU A 161 -14.12 2.53 -27.61
CA LEU A 161 -14.28 1.87 -26.33
C LEU A 161 -13.11 2.23 -25.42
N SER A 162 -13.42 2.76 -24.24
CA SER A 162 -12.45 3.13 -23.21
C SER A 162 -12.94 2.75 -21.82
N MET A 163 -12.05 2.74 -20.83
CA MET A 163 -12.34 2.47 -19.43
C MET A 163 -11.84 3.58 -18.52
N SER A 164 -12.60 3.91 -17.49
CA SER A 164 -12.09 4.71 -16.37
C SER A 164 -10.92 4.00 -15.68
N ASP A 165 -10.27 4.69 -14.77
CA ASP A 165 -9.42 4.03 -13.80
C ASP A 165 -10.23 3.08 -12.90
N ILE A 166 -9.56 2.08 -12.34
CA ILE A 166 -10.16 1.15 -11.39
C ILE A 166 -10.19 1.84 -10.02
N LEU A 167 -11.35 1.92 -9.38
CA LEU A 167 -11.48 2.26 -7.96
C LEU A 167 -11.62 0.97 -7.15
N LEU A 168 -10.72 0.76 -6.19
CA LEU A 168 -10.94 -0.26 -5.16
C LEU A 168 -11.93 0.28 -4.14
N ALA A 169 -12.91 -0.52 -3.74
CA ALA A 169 -13.92 -0.10 -2.77
C ALA A 169 -14.18 -1.18 -1.72
N ASP A 170 -14.26 -0.74 -0.45
CA ASP A 170 -14.58 -1.59 0.70
C ASP A 170 -16.06 -1.96 0.71
N THR A 171 -16.92 -1.05 0.24
CA THR A 171 -18.36 -1.26 0.10
C THR A 171 -18.87 -0.57 -1.15
N VAL A 172 -19.93 -1.13 -1.74
CA VAL A 172 -20.71 -0.47 -2.78
C VAL A 172 -22.18 -0.58 -2.39
N THR A 173 -22.79 0.58 -2.19
CA THR A 173 -24.21 0.72 -1.80
C THR A 173 -24.97 1.45 -2.90
N ALA A 174 -26.27 1.21 -3.00
CA ALA A 174 -27.15 2.03 -3.83
C ALA A 174 -27.92 2.99 -2.92
N ASP A 175 -28.00 4.27 -3.29
CA ASP A 175 -28.89 5.21 -2.62
C ASP A 175 -30.37 4.94 -2.96
N SER A 176 -31.28 5.72 -2.37
CA SER A 176 -32.73 5.61 -2.62
C SER A 176 -33.12 5.83 -4.09
N GLU A 177 -32.28 6.49 -4.87
CA GLU A 177 -32.45 6.75 -6.30
C GLU A 177 -31.70 5.74 -7.18
N ARG A 178 -31.17 4.66 -6.58
CA ARG A 178 -30.34 3.62 -7.20
C ARG A 178 -29.00 4.11 -7.76
N ARG A 179 -28.52 5.28 -7.33
CA ARG A 179 -27.16 5.72 -7.63
C ARG A 179 -26.18 4.94 -6.77
N LEU A 180 -25.12 4.46 -7.41
CA LEU A 180 -24.09 3.67 -6.76
C LEU A 180 -23.15 4.61 -5.99
N LYS A 181 -22.99 4.36 -4.69
CA LYS A 181 -22.00 4.99 -3.82
C LYS A 181 -20.98 3.94 -3.39
N ALA A 182 -19.73 4.15 -3.78
CA ALA A 182 -18.61 3.30 -3.40
C ALA A 182 -17.84 3.96 -2.24
N MET A 183 -17.50 3.19 -1.21
CA MET A 183 -16.57 3.62 -0.17
C MET A 183 -15.14 3.27 -0.61
N PRO A 184 -14.28 4.24 -0.94
CA PRO A 184 -12.98 3.98 -1.54
C PRO A 184 -12.04 3.26 -0.55
N ASN A 185 -11.37 2.22 -1.05
CA ASN A 185 -10.23 1.58 -0.40
C ASN A 185 -8.96 2.18 -1.00
N VAL A 186 -8.39 3.16 -0.30
CA VAL A 186 -7.18 3.87 -0.72
C VAL A 186 -5.93 3.38 0.00
N THR A 187 -6.06 2.42 0.92
CA THR A 187 -4.91 1.73 1.52
C THR A 187 -4.36 0.65 0.58
N TRP A 188 -5.13 0.28 -0.45
CA TRP A 188 -4.84 -0.81 -1.38
C TRP A 188 -4.66 -2.15 -0.70
N GLU A 189 -5.30 -2.32 0.46
CA GLU A 189 -5.19 -3.53 1.25
C GLU A 189 -6.48 -4.32 1.20
N PHE A 190 -6.35 -5.64 1.06
CA PHE A 190 -7.45 -6.58 1.14
C PHE A 190 -7.19 -7.61 2.24
N THR A 191 -7.92 -7.45 3.34
CA THR A 191 -7.86 -8.38 4.46
C THR A 191 -8.85 -9.52 4.26
N MET A 192 -8.38 -10.75 4.45
CA MET A 192 -9.18 -11.96 4.17
C MET A 192 -10.20 -12.33 5.27
N ASP A 193 -10.50 -11.45 6.21
CA ASP A 193 -11.28 -11.73 7.43
C ASP A 193 -12.79 -11.84 7.26
N ARG A 194 -13.41 -11.09 6.34
CA ARG A 194 -14.85 -11.13 6.02
C ARG A 194 -15.28 -10.12 4.94
N LYS A 195 -14.54 -9.04 4.71
CA LYS A 195 -14.93 -7.98 3.78
C LYS A 195 -14.84 -8.45 2.32
N GLN A 196 -15.75 -7.96 1.48
CA GLN A 196 -15.70 -8.16 0.03
C GLN A 196 -15.06 -6.90 -0.57
N LEU A 197 -13.95 -7.05 -1.30
CA LEU A 197 -13.40 -5.94 -2.07
C LEU A 197 -14.11 -5.86 -3.43
N PHE A 198 -14.47 -4.65 -3.82
CA PHE A 198 -15.09 -4.36 -5.10
C PHE A 198 -14.12 -3.61 -6.00
N LEU A 199 -14.21 -3.86 -7.30
CA LEU A 199 -13.55 -3.09 -8.35
C LEU A 199 -14.63 -2.31 -9.08
N VAL A 200 -14.60 -0.99 -8.95
CA VAL A 200 -15.57 -0.08 -9.56
C VAL A 200 -14.88 0.64 -10.71
N LEU A 201 -15.47 0.57 -11.90
CA LEU A 201 -15.01 1.30 -13.08
C LEU A 201 -16.18 1.62 -14.00
N ASP A 202 -15.99 2.54 -14.92
CA ASP A 202 -16.92 2.86 -15.98
C ASP A 202 -16.36 2.39 -17.32
N LEU A 203 -17.21 1.80 -18.16
CA LEU A 203 -16.93 1.65 -19.58
C LEU A 203 -17.54 2.82 -20.35
N PHE A 204 -16.76 3.35 -21.29
CA PHE A 204 -17.17 4.41 -22.20
C PHE A 204 -17.21 3.90 -23.61
N SER A 205 -18.27 4.23 -24.35
CA SER A 205 -18.42 3.83 -25.74
C SER A 205 -19.05 4.91 -26.59
N THR A 206 -18.54 5.10 -27.81
CA THR A 206 -19.12 6.03 -28.80
C THR A 206 -20.29 5.40 -29.57
N GLN A 207 -20.48 4.09 -29.46
CA GLN A 207 -21.54 3.32 -30.11
C GLN A 207 -22.16 2.26 -29.18
N ASP A 208 -23.31 1.70 -29.54
CA ASP A 208 -23.91 0.60 -28.80
C ASP A 208 -23.24 -0.74 -29.12
N TRP A 209 -23.15 -1.62 -28.12
CA TRP A 209 -22.58 -2.95 -28.30
C TRP A 209 -23.47 -4.02 -27.67
N GLU A 210 -23.82 -5.04 -28.46
CA GLU A 210 -24.62 -6.15 -27.97
C GLU A 210 -23.90 -6.96 -26.88
N SER A 211 -22.60 -7.18 -27.03
CA SER A 211 -21.78 -7.88 -26.04
C SER A 211 -20.31 -7.55 -26.21
N ILE A 212 -19.65 -7.10 -25.14
CA ILE A 212 -18.21 -6.86 -25.09
C ILE A 212 -17.59 -7.75 -24.02
N PRO A 213 -16.57 -8.56 -24.35
CA PRO A 213 -15.83 -9.30 -23.33
C PRO A 213 -14.97 -8.33 -22.50
N LEU A 214 -15.21 -8.29 -21.20
CA LEU A 214 -14.31 -7.71 -20.22
C LEU A 214 -13.52 -8.84 -19.58
N GLN A 215 -12.19 -8.80 -19.68
CA GLN A 215 -11.31 -9.79 -19.08
C GLN A 215 -10.63 -9.19 -17.86
N MET A 216 -10.77 -9.83 -16.71
CA MET A 216 -10.02 -9.49 -15.50
C MET A 216 -9.05 -10.61 -15.16
N LYS A 217 -7.76 -10.28 -15.04
CA LYS A 217 -6.71 -11.17 -14.55
C LYS A 217 -6.23 -10.68 -13.19
N LEU A 218 -6.13 -11.60 -12.26
CA LEU A 218 -5.48 -11.38 -10.96
C LEU A 218 -4.15 -12.14 -10.97
N ILE A 219 -3.06 -11.40 -10.77
CA ILE A 219 -1.70 -11.90 -10.92
C ILE A 219 -0.98 -11.75 -9.57
N GLY A 220 -0.48 -12.86 -9.02
CA GLY A 220 0.36 -12.91 -7.82
C GLY A 220 1.61 -13.73 -8.13
N ASP A 221 2.77 -13.33 -7.62
CA ASP A 221 4.07 -13.96 -7.90
C ASP A 221 4.35 -14.19 -9.39
N ASN A 222 4.00 -13.19 -10.22
CA ASN A 222 4.10 -13.24 -11.68
C ASN A 222 3.28 -14.36 -12.36
N LYS A 223 2.38 -15.02 -11.65
CA LYS A 223 1.47 -16.04 -12.18
C LYS A 223 0.03 -15.55 -12.13
N THR A 224 -0.73 -15.87 -13.18
CA THR A 224 -2.18 -15.60 -13.16
C THR A 224 -2.84 -16.56 -12.17
N VAL A 225 -3.34 -16.02 -11.06
CA VAL A 225 -4.02 -16.77 -10.01
C VAL A 225 -5.50 -16.93 -10.35
N ARG A 226 -6.12 -15.90 -10.93
CA ARG A 226 -7.50 -15.94 -11.42
C ARG A 226 -7.63 -15.23 -12.75
N HIS A 227 -8.53 -15.72 -13.59
CA HIS A 227 -8.94 -15.09 -14.83
C HIS A 227 -10.46 -15.19 -14.95
N ILE A 228 -11.11 -14.04 -15.09
CA ILE A 228 -12.55 -13.90 -15.22
C ILE A 228 -12.84 -13.22 -16.55
N THR A 229 -13.86 -13.69 -17.26
CA THR A 229 -14.37 -13.04 -18.47
C THR A 229 -15.85 -12.80 -18.26
N GLU A 230 -16.25 -11.53 -18.25
CA GLU A 230 -17.64 -11.10 -18.16
C GLU A 230 -18.09 -10.59 -19.53
N GLN A 231 -19.28 -10.99 -19.97
CA GLN A 231 -19.90 -10.45 -21.18
C GLN A 231 -20.78 -9.29 -20.78
N ILE A 232 -20.44 -8.08 -21.25
CA ILE A 232 -21.19 -6.90 -20.86
C ILE A 232 -21.91 -6.28 -22.05
N GLN A 233 -23.23 -6.17 -21.91
CA GLN A 233 -24.09 -5.46 -22.85
C GLN A 233 -23.95 -3.95 -22.64
N ARG A 234 -23.94 -3.18 -23.73
CA ARG A 234 -23.76 -1.72 -23.67
C ARG A 234 -24.79 -0.98 -24.49
N LYS A 235 -25.43 0.00 -23.83
CA LYS A 235 -26.29 1.01 -24.41
C LYS A 235 -25.88 2.38 -23.87
N GLY A 236 -25.65 3.34 -24.75
CA GLY A 236 -25.27 4.71 -24.40
C GLY A 236 -23.78 4.89 -24.02
N PHE A 237 -23.42 6.13 -23.69
CA PHE A 237 -22.02 6.54 -23.57
C PHE A 237 -21.28 5.95 -22.37
N ARG A 238 -21.93 5.89 -21.20
CA ARG A 238 -21.31 5.46 -19.93
C ARG A 238 -22.04 4.24 -19.38
N SER A 239 -21.30 3.27 -18.87
CA SER A 239 -21.89 2.16 -18.12
C SER A 239 -21.03 1.75 -16.92
N PRO A 240 -21.57 1.79 -15.69
CA PRO A 240 -20.83 1.35 -14.52
C PRO A 240 -20.62 -0.16 -14.54
N VAL A 241 -19.47 -0.59 -14.03
CA VAL A 241 -19.08 -1.98 -13.82
C VAL A 241 -18.61 -2.13 -12.40
N ILE A 242 -19.20 -3.11 -11.71
CA ILE A 242 -18.77 -3.50 -10.37
C ILE A 242 -18.39 -4.97 -10.43
N LEU A 243 -17.11 -5.25 -10.26
CA LEU A 243 -16.60 -6.60 -10.11
C LEU A 243 -16.33 -6.89 -8.63
N ARG A 244 -16.43 -8.16 -8.26
CA ARG A 244 -16.03 -8.64 -6.93
C ARG A 244 -14.66 -9.27 -7.05
N LEU A 245 -13.71 -8.87 -6.19
CA LEU A 245 -12.43 -9.56 -6.12
C LEU A 245 -12.67 -10.99 -5.61
N PRO A 246 -12.26 -12.04 -6.35
CA PRO A 246 -12.37 -13.42 -5.90
C PRO A 246 -11.50 -13.64 -4.67
N ARG A 247 -12.00 -14.39 -3.68
CA ARG A 247 -11.29 -14.61 -2.41
C ARG A 247 -10.62 -15.97 -2.35
N GLU A 248 -11.15 -16.93 -3.10
CA GLU A 248 -10.75 -18.32 -3.02
C GLU A 248 -9.33 -18.49 -3.53
N GLY A 249 -8.47 -19.08 -2.70
CA GLY A 249 -7.09 -19.42 -3.07
C GLY A 249 -6.14 -18.22 -3.15
N LEU A 250 -6.54 -17.04 -2.66
CA LEU A 250 -5.59 -15.95 -2.42
C LEU A 250 -4.71 -16.29 -1.22
N GLN A 251 -3.42 -16.00 -1.35
CA GLN A 251 -2.47 -16.01 -0.25
C GLN A 251 -2.12 -14.56 0.07
N PRO A 252 -1.59 -14.25 1.25
CA PRO A 252 -1.04 -12.94 1.52
C PRO A 252 0.10 -12.63 0.54
N GLY A 253 0.23 -11.35 0.18
CA GLY A 253 1.25 -10.91 -0.77
C GLY A 253 0.78 -9.80 -1.69
N LEU A 254 1.65 -9.45 -2.64
CA LEU A 254 1.38 -8.41 -3.63
C LEU A 254 0.67 -8.99 -4.84
N TYR A 255 -0.42 -8.35 -5.22
CA TYR A 255 -1.22 -8.72 -6.38
C TYR A 255 -1.37 -7.56 -7.35
N ARG A 256 -1.42 -7.91 -8.63
CA ARG A 256 -1.77 -7.00 -9.72
C ARG A 256 -3.07 -7.45 -10.36
N ILE A 257 -4.06 -6.58 -10.35
CA ILE A 257 -5.27 -6.70 -11.16
C ILE A 257 -4.99 -6.08 -12.52
N GLU A 258 -5.36 -6.78 -13.57
CA GLU A 258 -5.35 -6.30 -14.95
C GLU A 258 -6.74 -6.48 -15.56
N ILE A 259 -7.36 -5.38 -15.98
CA ILE A 259 -8.64 -5.39 -16.70
C ILE A 259 -8.39 -4.98 -18.14
N LEU A 260 -8.93 -5.77 -19.07
CA LEU A 260 -8.84 -5.58 -20.51
C LEU A 260 -10.24 -5.50 -21.09
N VAL A 261 -10.48 -4.53 -21.97
CA VAL A 261 -11.70 -4.46 -22.78
C VAL A 261 -11.35 -4.04 -24.20
N GLY A 262 -12.00 -4.64 -25.20
CA GLY A 262 -11.73 -4.31 -26.60
C GLY A 262 -12.03 -5.43 -27.58
N ARG A 263 -11.92 -5.12 -28.87
CA ARG A 263 -11.92 -6.07 -29.99
C ARG A 263 -10.91 -5.62 -31.04
N ASP A 264 -10.28 -6.61 -31.69
CA ASP A 264 -9.48 -6.57 -32.94
C ASP A 264 -8.41 -5.47 -33.10
N LYS A 265 -8.77 -4.18 -33.00
CA LYS A 265 -7.92 -3.02 -33.32
C LYS A 265 -7.51 -2.17 -32.12
N HIS A 266 -8.29 -2.18 -31.03
CA HIS A 266 -7.95 -1.47 -29.79
C HIS A 266 -8.30 -2.32 -28.58
N ILE A 267 -7.37 -2.43 -27.64
CA ILE A 267 -7.58 -3.06 -26.35
C ILE A 267 -7.19 -2.03 -25.30
N ASP A 268 -8.18 -1.55 -24.58
CA ASP A 268 -7.93 -0.69 -23.43
C ASP A 268 -7.56 -1.56 -22.22
N ARG A 269 -6.54 -1.14 -21.49
CA ARG A 269 -5.95 -1.90 -20.38
C ARG A 269 -5.83 -1.03 -19.14
N ARG A 270 -6.34 -1.53 -18.01
CA ARG A 270 -6.20 -0.88 -16.70
C ARG A 270 -5.55 -1.83 -15.72
N ILE A 271 -4.68 -1.27 -14.88
CA ILE A 271 -3.93 -2.01 -13.88
C ILE A 271 -4.20 -1.40 -12.51
N LYS A 272 -4.37 -2.25 -11.50
CA LYS A 272 -4.38 -1.80 -10.10
C LYS A 272 -3.64 -2.80 -9.25
N ASN A 273 -2.75 -2.32 -8.38
CA ASN A 273 -2.04 -3.15 -7.43
C ASN A 273 -2.79 -3.16 -6.11
N LEU A 274 -2.71 -4.28 -5.39
CA LEU A 274 -3.18 -4.38 -4.02
C LEU A 274 -2.29 -5.34 -3.22
N THR A 275 -2.34 -5.21 -1.91
CA THR A 275 -1.73 -6.12 -0.96
C THR A 275 -2.83 -6.96 -0.32
N VAL A 276 -2.73 -8.28 -0.43
CA VAL A 276 -3.60 -9.20 0.30
C VAL A 276 -2.97 -9.52 1.65
N ARG A 277 -3.76 -9.47 2.72
CA ARG A 277 -3.31 -9.69 4.09
C ARG A 277 -4.16 -10.70 4.84
N TRP A 278 -3.54 -11.40 5.78
CA TRP A 278 -4.29 -12.01 6.87
C TRP A 278 -4.59 -10.96 7.94
N PRO A 279 -5.79 -10.98 8.54
CA PRO A 279 -6.20 -10.00 9.55
C PRO A 279 -5.38 -10.00 10.83
N ASP A 280 -4.85 -11.16 11.18
CA ASP A 280 -4.11 -11.44 12.41
C ASP A 280 -2.59 -11.42 12.17
N MET A 281 -2.15 -11.07 10.97
CA MET A 281 -0.73 -10.92 10.66
C MET A 281 -0.32 -9.45 10.65
N PRO A 282 0.90 -9.16 11.09
CA PRO A 282 1.40 -7.80 11.16
C PRO A 282 1.66 -7.21 9.78
N GLY A 283 1.60 -5.88 9.70
CA GLY A 283 1.61 -5.11 8.46
C GLY A 283 2.82 -5.34 7.52
N TYR A 284 3.93 -5.86 8.02
CA TYR A 284 5.11 -6.15 7.18
C TYR A 284 5.41 -7.65 7.01
N ALA A 285 4.61 -8.54 7.61
CA ALA A 285 4.76 -9.99 7.48
C ALA A 285 3.85 -10.56 6.39
N LEU A 286 4.18 -10.25 5.13
CA LEU A 286 3.43 -10.71 3.96
C LEU A 286 3.69 -12.18 3.60
N ASP A 287 4.83 -12.73 4.00
CA ASP A 287 5.21 -14.13 3.77
C ASP A 287 5.41 -14.80 5.13
N LEU A 288 4.57 -15.81 5.42
CA LEU A 288 4.60 -16.52 6.69
C LEU A 288 5.90 -17.29 6.92
N ASP A 289 6.47 -17.87 5.88
CA ASP A 289 7.71 -18.63 5.97
C ASP A 289 8.90 -17.70 6.23
N ALA A 290 8.96 -16.56 5.55
CA ALA A 290 9.92 -15.51 5.84
C ALA A 290 9.73 -14.97 7.26
N ALA A 291 8.48 -14.72 7.68
CA ALA A 291 8.14 -14.21 9.00
C ALA A 291 8.58 -15.16 10.12
N ILE A 292 8.32 -16.47 9.96
CA ILE A 292 8.77 -17.52 10.89
C ILE A 292 10.29 -17.59 10.94
N GLU A 293 10.97 -17.47 9.80
CA GLU A 293 12.43 -17.48 9.76
C GLU A 293 13.02 -16.28 10.51
N GLN A 294 12.42 -15.11 10.34
CA GLN A 294 12.83 -13.89 11.02
C GLN A 294 12.72 -14.00 12.53
N LEU A 295 11.85 -14.85 13.09
CA LEU A 295 11.74 -15.09 14.55
C LEU A 295 13.05 -15.59 15.19
N ARG A 296 14.07 -15.98 14.41
CA ARG A 296 15.40 -16.40 14.91
C ARG A 296 16.00 -15.46 15.94
N HIS A 297 15.66 -14.18 15.91
CA HIS A 297 16.19 -13.20 16.86
C HIS A 297 15.54 -13.25 18.24
N ILE A 298 14.34 -13.83 18.39
CA ILE A 298 13.57 -13.83 19.65
C ILE A 298 13.04 -15.20 20.07
N ALA A 299 12.85 -16.14 19.13
CA ALA A 299 12.30 -17.46 19.37
C ALA A 299 13.38 -18.53 19.50
N LYS A 300 13.06 -19.63 20.21
CA LYS A 300 13.97 -20.78 20.31
C LYS A 300 14.02 -21.53 18.96
N PRO A 301 15.16 -22.12 18.58
CA PRO A 301 15.26 -22.90 17.34
C PRO A 301 14.28 -24.07 17.25
N GLY A 302 13.84 -24.63 18.39
CA GLY A 302 12.83 -25.69 18.43
C GLY A 302 11.46 -25.23 17.94
N ASP A 303 11.03 -24.04 18.36
CA ASP A 303 9.73 -23.46 18.01
C ASP A 303 9.69 -23.11 16.53
N ILE A 304 10.75 -22.49 16.01
CA ILE A 304 10.90 -22.19 14.57
C ILE A 304 10.86 -23.47 13.74
N ARG A 305 11.58 -24.53 14.15
CA ARG A 305 11.54 -25.81 13.44
C ARG A 305 10.16 -26.45 13.48
N LYS A 306 9.42 -26.31 14.58
CA LYS A 306 8.04 -26.80 14.69
C LYS A 306 7.15 -26.08 13.67
N MET A 307 7.19 -24.75 13.64
CA MET A 307 6.41 -23.95 12.68
C MET A 307 6.79 -24.27 11.22
N LYS A 308 8.09 -24.31 10.88
CA LYS A 308 8.56 -24.59 9.51
C LYS A 308 8.18 -25.99 8.99
N ARG A 309 7.89 -26.95 9.87
CA ARG A 309 7.45 -28.31 9.50
C ARG A 309 5.94 -28.43 9.32
N SER A 310 5.18 -27.48 9.85
CA SER A 310 3.74 -27.41 9.64
C SER A 310 3.41 -26.77 8.30
N GLU A 311 2.16 -26.89 7.84
CA GLU A 311 1.70 -26.30 6.58
C GLU A 311 0.34 -25.61 6.78
N GLY A 312 -0.02 -24.73 5.84
CA GLY A 312 -1.33 -24.07 5.79
C GLY A 312 -1.73 -23.39 7.11
N ASP A 313 -2.98 -23.58 7.49
CA ASP A 313 -3.58 -22.95 8.68
C ASP A 313 -2.90 -23.39 9.99
N GLU A 314 -2.35 -24.61 10.05
CA GLU A 314 -1.62 -25.08 11.23
C GLU A 314 -0.30 -24.31 11.44
N LYS A 315 0.42 -24.01 10.35
CA LYS A 315 1.62 -23.17 10.41
C LYS A 315 1.28 -21.78 10.95
N ARG A 316 0.20 -21.17 10.44
CA ARG A 316 -0.29 -19.86 10.90
C ARG A 316 -0.72 -19.89 12.36
N ARG A 317 -1.49 -20.91 12.78
CA ARG A 317 -1.91 -21.07 14.17
C ARG A 317 -0.71 -21.13 15.12
N LEU A 318 0.30 -21.93 14.81
CA LEU A 318 1.51 -22.03 15.64
C LEU A 318 2.31 -20.73 15.70
N PHE A 319 2.33 -19.96 14.62
CA PHE A 319 2.96 -18.65 14.57
C PHE A 319 2.24 -17.65 15.47
N LEU A 320 0.91 -17.59 15.42
CA LEU A 320 0.10 -16.72 16.27
C LEU A 320 0.19 -17.12 17.74
N GLU A 321 0.12 -18.42 18.04
CA GLU A 321 0.29 -18.92 19.42
C GLU A 321 1.64 -18.54 20.03
N PHE A 322 2.69 -18.49 19.23
CA PHE A 322 3.98 -17.97 19.70
C PHE A 322 3.87 -16.50 20.09
N TRP A 323 3.28 -15.67 19.24
CA TRP A 323 3.13 -14.24 19.51
C TRP A 323 2.22 -13.97 20.70
N ASP A 324 1.08 -14.67 20.81
CA ASP A 324 0.18 -14.60 21.97
C ASP A 324 0.92 -14.96 23.26
N SER A 325 1.84 -15.94 23.23
CA SER A 325 2.60 -16.36 24.42
C SER A 325 3.62 -15.33 24.91
N VAL A 326 4.02 -14.39 24.05
CA VAL A 326 4.98 -13.31 24.36
C VAL A 326 4.34 -11.93 24.35
N ASP A 327 3.02 -11.86 24.19
CA ASP A 327 2.27 -10.62 24.17
C ASP A 327 2.35 -9.92 25.54
N PRO A 328 2.94 -8.71 25.64
CA PRO A 328 2.96 -7.97 26.89
C PRO A 328 1.57 -7.44 27.29
N THR A 329 0.63 -7.38 26.35
CA THR A 329 -0.65 -6.68 26.47
C THR A 329 -1.81 -7.49 25.86
N PRO A 330 -2.08 -8.72 26.34
CA PRO A 330 -3.04 -9.67 25.74
C PRO A 330 -4.53 -9.25 25.76
N GLY A 331 -4.84 -8.01 26.14
CA GLY A 331 -6.18 -7.43 26.12
C GLY A 331 -6.39 -6.39 25.02
N THR A 332 -5.37 -6.07 24.23
CA THR A 332 -5.46 -5.11 23.12
C THR A 332 -5.88 -5.83 21.84
N ALA A 333 -6.39 -5.07 20.86
CA ALA A 333 -6.90 -5.64 19.61
C ALA A 333 -5.78 -6.23 18.73
N THR A 334 -4.53 -5.82 18.96
CA THR A 334 -3.35 -6.18 18.16
C THR A 334 -2.15 -6.36 19.09
N ASN A 335 -1.35 -7.39 18.87
CA ASN A 335 -0.12 -7.62 19.61
C ASN A 335 0.94 -6.56 19.23
N GLU A 336 1.16 -5.57 20.09
CA GLU A 336 2.05 -4.44 19.81
C GLU A 336 3.52 -4.86 19.66
N LEU A 337 3.93 -5.91 20.38
CA LEU A 337 5.27 -6.46 20.28
C LEU A 337 5.50 -7.07 18.89
N MET A 338 4.52 -7.82 18.38
CA MET A 338 4.55 -8.41 17.04
C MET A 338 4.65 -7.32 15.96
N GLU A 339 3.81 -6.29 16.02
CA GLU A 339 3.85 -5.16 15.07
C GLU A 339 5.19 -4.43 15.11
N THR A 340 5.67 -4.11 16.32
CA THR A 340 6.96 -3.44 16.51
C THR A 340 8.10 -4.29 15.95
N TYR A 341 8.06 -5.61 16.18
CA TYR A 341 9.07 -6.53 15.68
C TYR A 341 9.16 -6.51 14.16
N TYR A 342 8.04 -6.71 13.46
CA TYR A 342 8.04 -6.75 12.00
C TYR A 342 8.26 -5.37 11.36
N THR A 343 7.88 -4.29 12.03
CA THR A 343 8.28 -2.92 11.65
C THR A 343 9.80 -2.76 11.69
N ARG A 344 10.47 -3.28 12.73
CA ARG A 344 11.94 -3.27 12.80
C ARG A 344 12.60 -4.18 11.77
N VAL A 345 12.01 -5.34 11.47
CA VAL A 345 12.47 -6.21 10.38
C VAL A 345 12.38 -5.47 9.03
N HIS A 346 11.25 -4.83 8.75
CA HIS A 346 11.06 -4.03 7.53
C HIS A 346 12.09 -2.91 7.42
N TYR A 347 12.29 -2.14 8.50
CA TYR A 347 13.33 -1.10 8.56
C TYR A 347 14.72 -1.70 8.30
N ALA A 348 15.07 -2.81 8.96
CA ALA A 348 16.35 -3.46 8.78
C ALA A 348 16.58 -3.86 7.33
N ASN A 349 15.57 -4.45 6.66
CA ASN A 349 15.65 -4.82 5.26
C ASN A 349 15.90 -3.63 4.32
N ARG A 350 15.27 -2.49 4.59
CA ARG A 350 15.43 -1.27 3.77
C ARG A 350 16.77 -0.57 3.99
N HIS A 351 17.29 -0.57 5.21
CA HIS A 351 18.43 0.26 5.60
C HIS A 351 19.75 -0.51 5.72
N PHE A 352 19.70 -1.81 6.01
CA PHE A 352 20.88 -2.62 6.28
C PHE A 352 21.07 -3.78 5.30
N GLY A 353 20.17 -3.94 4.32
CA GLY A 353 20.29 -4.93 3.28
C GLY A 353 21.50 -4.69 2.36
N ASN A 354 22.14 -5.78 1.93
CA ASN A 354 23.21 -5.77 0.94
C ASN A 354 23.08 -6.99 0.00
N ARG A 355 24.10 -7.85 -0.09
CA ARG A 355 24.01 -9.18 -0.71
C ARG A 355 23.10 -10.15 0.06
N ARG A 356 22.79 -9.85 1.34
CA ARG A 356 21.81 -10.55 2.17
C ARG A 356 20.73 -9.59 2.64
N GLU A 357 19.57 -10.14 3.00
CA GLU A 357 18.46 -9.37 3.55
C GLU A 357 18.88 -8.68 4.86
N GLY A 358 18.42 -7.44 5.05
CA GLY A 358 18.88 -6.60 6.14
C GLY A 358 18.58 -7.15 7.53
N TRP A 359 17.45 -7.85 7.71
CA TRP A 359 17.11 -8.54 8.97
C TRP A 359 18.16 -9.60 9.36
N ASN A 360 18.90 -10.14 8.39
CA ASN A 360 19.94 -11.16 8.58
C ASN A 360 21.35 -10.55 8.57
N THR A 361 21.47 -9.25 8.83
CA THR A 361 22.75 -8.57 9.08
C THR A 361 22.96 -8.32 10.56
N ASP A 362 24.21 -8.06 10.96
CA ASP A 362 24.54 -7.84 12.36
C ASP A 362 23.89 -6.52 12.86
N ARG A 363 23.88 -5.47 12.01
CA ARG A 363 23.13 -4.22 12.28
C ARG A 363 21.63 -4.46 12.38
N GLY A 364 21.08 -5.24 11.46
CA GLY A 364 19.67 -5.62 11.49
C GLY A 364 19.28 -6.40 12.74
N MET A 365 20.09 -7.37 13.16
CA MET A 365 19.88 -8.13 14.39
C MET A 365 19.84 -7.21 15.62
N VAL A 366 20.83 -6.31 15.77
CA VAL A 366 20.87 -5.36 16.90
C VAL A 366 19.65 -4.44 16.86
N TYR A 367 19.32 -3.88 15.69
CA TYR A 367 18.16 -3.00 15.52
C TYR A 367 16.83 -3.70 15.81
N ILE A 368 16.63 -4.94 15.36
CA ILE A 368 15.40 -5.70 15.59
C ILE A 368 15.21 -5.95 17.10
N ARG A 369 16.27 -6.34 17.79
CA ARG A 369 16.21 -6.64 19.23
C ARG A 369 16.06 -5.39 20.09
N LEU A 370 16.84 -4.36 19.81
CA LEU A 370 16.97 -3.20 20.72
C LEU A 370 16.20 -1.96 20.23
N GLY A 371 15.76 -1.94 18.97
CA GLY A 371 15.18 -0.77 18.34
C GLY A 371 16.24 0.21 17.84
N ALA A 372 15.79 1.42 17.54
CA ALA A 372 16.68 2.50 17.12
C ALA A 372 17.67 2.87 18.24
N PRO A 373 18.96 3.05 17.92
CA PRO A 373 19.92 3.58 18.88
C PRO A 373 19.59 5.05 19.23
N ASP A 374 20.03 5.47 20.41
CA ASP A 374 19.90 6.86 20.85
C ASP A 374 20.85 7.77 20.06
N ASP A 375 22.03 7.26 19.67
CA ASP A 375 22.99 7.98 18.82
C ASP A 375 23.76 7.03 17.88
N VAL A 376 24.17 7.56 16.73
CA VAL A 376 24.94 6.83 15.70
C VAL A 376 26.13 7.67 15.24
N GLU A 377 27.34 7.29 15.67
CA GLU A 377 28.59 7.87 15.17
C GLU A 377 29.00 7.13 13.89
N ARG A 378 29.24 7.87 12.80
CA ARG A 378 29.63 7.31 11.50
C ARG A 378 31.02 7.76 11.12
N HIS A 379 31.86 6.79 10.76
CA HIS A 379 33.27 6.99 10.41
C HIS A 379 33.56 6.44 9.01
N PRO A 380 33.04 7.06 7.93
CA PRO A 380 33.17 6.54 6.57
C PRO A 380 34.55 6.76 5.92
N PHE A 381 35.35 7.73 6.41
CA PHE A 381 36.57 8.20 5.74
C PHE A 381 37.78 8.34 6.66
N ASP A 382 37.77 7.65 7.80
CA ASP A 382 38.86 7.77 8.78
C ASP A 382 40.14 7.15 8.22
N MET A 383 41.20 7.97 8.16
CA MET A 383 42.50 7.57 7.58
C MET A 383 43.06 6.34 8.30
N HIS A 384 43.46 5.35 7.52
CA HIS A 384 44.04 4.08 7.98
C HIS A 384 43.08 3.14 8.74
N THR A 385 41.78 3.40 8.74
CA THR A 385 40.76 2.50 9.30
C THR A 385 39.69 2.15 8.26
N ARG A 386 39.08 0.98 8.43
CA ARG A 386 37.91 0.59 7.62
C ARG A 386 36.70 1.40 8.06
N PRO A 387 35.73 1.69 7.17
CA PRO A 387 34.51 2.37 7.55
C PRO A 387 33.81 1.65 8.71
N TYR A 388 33.39 2.41 9.73
CA TYR A 388 32.69 1.84 10.87
C TYR A 388 31.57 2.74 11.39
N GLU A 389 30.62 2.13 12.08
CA GLU A 389 29.54 2.81 12.79
C GLU A 389 29.56 2.40 14.26
N ILE A 390 29.30 3.37 15.13
CA ILE A 390 29.11 3.13 16.56
C ILE A 390 27.66 3.47 16.90
N TRP A 391 26.92 2.51 17.39
CA TRP A 391 25.55 2.70 17.86
C TRP A 391 25.53 2.71 19.37
N ILE A 392 24.92 3.75 19.95
CA ILE A 392 24.89 3.99 21.39
C ILE A 392 23.45 3.89 21.89
N TYR A 393 23.26 3.09 22.93
CA TYR A 393 22.00 2.93 23.65
C TYR A 393 22.23 3.37 25.10
N TYR A 394 22.03 4.65 25.39
CA TYR A 394 22.26 5.25 26.71
C TYR A 394 21.41 4.57 27.79
N HIS A 395 20.13 4.34 27.50
CA HIS A 395 19.20 3.71 28.42
C HIS A 395 19.57 2.27 28.77
N LEU A 396 20.26 1.57 27.86
CA LEU A 396 20.78 0.21 28.09
C LEU A 396 22.21 0.21 28.61
N SER A 397 22.88 1.38 28.65
CA SER A 397 24.33 1.49 28.86
C SER A 397 25.14 0.57 27.93
N ARG A 398 24.72 0.45 26.66
CA ARG A 398 25.33 -0.43 25.67
C ARG A 398 25.87 0.36 24.47
N ARG A 399 26.95 -0.15 23.89
CA ARG A 399 27.55 0.37 22.65
C ARG A 399 27.90 -0.79 21.73
N PHE A 400 27.54 -0.65 20.46
CA PHE A 400 27.79 -1.64 19.41
C PHE A 400 28.66 -0.99 18.33
N VAL A 401 29.76 -1.64 17.98
CA VAL A 401 30.67 -1.16 16.93
C VAL A 401 30.54 -2.10 15.73
N PHE A 402 30.24 -1.52 14.57
CA PHE A 402 30.10 -2.25 13.32
C PHE A 402 31.16 -1.80 12.34
N VAL A 403 31.93 -2.71 11.77
CA VAL A 403 32.99 -2.41 10.81
C VAL A 403 32.63 -3.01 9.45
N ASP A 404 32.71 -2.21 8.38
CA ASP A 404 32.58 -2.73 7.02
C ASP A 404 33.85 -3.50 6.65
N ASP A 405 33.75 -4.83 6.67
CA ASP A 405 34.87 -5.72 6.39
C ASP A 405 35.23 -5.72 4.90
N THR A 406 34.27 -5.36 4.03
CA THR A 406 34.35 -5.57 2.58
C THR A 406 34.46 -4.28 1.77
N GLY A 407 34.10 -3.14 2.35
CA GLY A 407 33.96 -1.86 1.63
C GLY A 407 32.73 -1.77 0.72
N PHE A 408 31.84 -2.77 0.76
CA PHE A 408 30.58 -2.83 0.01
C PHE A 408 29.34 -2.76 0.91
N GLY A 409 29.51 -2.26 2.14
CA GLY A 409 28.43 -2.11 3.12
C GLY A 409 28.10 -3.39 3.91
N ASP A 410 29.02 -4.35 4.03
CA ASP A 410 28.85 -5.51 4.93
C ASP A 410 29.43 -5.22 6.31
N TYR A 411 28.69 -4.42 7.06
CA TYR A 411 29.01 -4.03 8.43
C TYR A 411 28.84 -5.22 9.39
N ARG A 412 29.94 -5.62 10.03
CA ARG A 412 30.02 -6.72 11.00
C ARG A 412 30.20 -6.23 12.42
N LEU A 413 29.50 -6.87 13.36
CA LEU A 413 29.57 -6.50 14.76
C LEU A 413 30.90 -6.93 15.39
N VAL A 414 31.63 -5.98 15.98
CA VAL A 414 32.94 -6.20 16.62
C VAL A 414 32.84 -6.15 18.15
N THR A 415 31.71 -5.70 18.73
CA THR A 415 31.52 -5.56 20.19
C THR A 415 30.02 -5.70 20.54
N PRO A 416 29.62 -6.40 21.62
CA PRO A 416 30.44 -6.93 22.72
C PRO A 416 30.89 -8.38 22.52
N VAL A 417 32.11 -8.68 23.01
CA VAL A 417 32.69 -10.03 23.10
C VAL A 417 32.15 -10.80 24.34
N TRP A 418 31.31 -10.17 25.17
CA TRP A 418 30.95 -10.66 26.52
C TRP A 418 29.53 -11.21 26.66
N ASP A 419 28.75 -11.25 25.60
CA ASP A 419 27.33 -11.60 25.67
C ASP A 419 27.15 -13.00 25.03
N GLU A 420 26.54 -13.95 25.75
CA GLU A 420 26.55 -15.42 25.47
C GLU A 420 26.03 -15.84 24.08
N TRP A 421 25.52 -14.89 23.30
CA TRP A 421 24.86 -15.07 22.01
C TRP A 421 25.75 -15.62 20.88
N TYR A 422 27.08 -15.53 21.00
CA TYR A 422 28.01 -16.08 20.00
C TYR A 422 28.37 -17.56 20.21
N ARG A 423 27.90 -18.20 21.28
CA ARG A 423 28.01 -19.65 21.47
C ARG A 423 26.68 -20.32 21.15
N ARG A 424 26.44 -20.64 19.88
CA ARG A 424 25.64 -21.81 19.46
C ARG A 424 25.69 -22.07 17.96
#